data_AF-A0A1G1V3I0-F1
#
_entry.id   AF-A0A1G1V3I0-F1
#
_cell.length_a   1.000
_cell.length_b   1.000
_cell.length_c   1.000
_cell.angle_alpha   90.00
_cell.angle_beta   90.00
_cell.angle_gamma   90.00
#
_symmetry.space_group_name_H-M   'P 1'
#
loop_
_entity.id
_entity.type
_entity.pdbx_description
1 polymer ?
#
loop_
_entity_poly.entity_id
_entity_poly.type
_entity_poly.pdbx_seq_one_letter_code
_entity_poly.pdbx_strand_id
1 'polypeptide(L)' 'MGSVVLGTNNTSLNATSIELFPGDLTSDGKIDLFDFNKFVEDFGPRMPQSGSPADFDQNRKVDLFDYNLFVPNFGKVGE' A
#
# COMPACT_ATOMS: atom_id res chain seq x y z
N MET A 1 -6.50 -19.96 2.29
CA MET A 1 -7.30 -18.72 2.46
C MET A 1 -7.65 -18.66 3.94
N GLY A 2 -6.82 -17.97 4.74
CA GLY A 2 -6.92 -17.99 6.20
C GLY A 2 -7.76 -16.82 6.72
N SER A 3 -8.67 -17.08 7.65
CA SER A 3 -9.43 -16.04 8.34
C SER A 3 -8.60 -15.40 9.46
N VAL A 4 -8.59 -14.07 9.51
CA VAL A 4 -8.11 -13.31 10.66
C VAL A 4 -9.28 -13.13 11.63
N VAL A 5 -9.11 -13.55 12.89
CA VAL A 5 -10.10 -13.37 13.96
C VAL A 5 -9.70 -12.15 14.80
N LEU A 6 -10.46 -11.06 14.70
CA LEU A 6 -10.34 -9.90 15.59
C LEU A 6 -11.45 -9.97 16.66
N GLY A 7 -11.07 -9.69 17.91
CA GLY A 7 -11.80 -10.01 19.13
C GLY A 7 -13.27 -9.58 19.20
N THR A 8 -14.07 -10.53 19.69
CA THR A 8 -15.39 -10.45 20.34
C THR A 8 -16.19 -9.15 20.16
N ASN A 9 -16.93 -9.07 19.06
CA ASN A 9 -18.34 -8.65 19.02
C ASN A 9 -18.94 -9.28 17.76
N ASN A 10 -20.06 -10.01 17.88
CA ASN A 10 -20.68 -10.84 16.84
C ASN A 10 -21.29 -10.05 15.66
N THR A 11 -20.58 -9.07 15.12
CA THR A 11 -20.80 -8.61 13.75
C THR A 11 -20.00 -9.55 12.85
N SER A 12 -20.69 -10.43 12.13
CA SER A 12 -20.13 -11.14 10.99
C SER A 12 -19.55 -10.10 10.04
N LEU A 13 -18.27 -9.79 10.18
CA LEU A 13 -17.50 -9.14 9.15
C LEU A 13 -17.54 -10.13 7.99
N ASN A 14 -18.35 -9.82 6.98
CA ASN A 14 -18.26 -10.51 5.72
C ASN A 14 -16.87 -10.13 5.18
N ALA A 15 -15.86 -10.88 5.60
CA ALA A 15 -14.50 -10.74 5.14
C ALA A 15 -14.45 -11.28 3.72
N THR A 16 -15.12 -10.59 2.79
CA THR A 16 -14.57 -10.44 1.45
C THR A 16 -13.14 -10.03 1.68
N SER A 17 -12.23 -10.89 1.22
CA SER A 17 -10.79 -10.67 1.24
C SER A 17 -10.51 -9.18 1.06
N ILE A 18 -10.13 -8.46 2.13
CA ILE A 18 -9.60 -7.11 1.98
C ILE A 18 -8.29 -7.33 1.26
N GLU A 19 -8.32 -7.23 -0.07
CA GLU A 19 -7.16 -7.32 -0.89
C GLU A 19 -6.38 -6.03 -0.64
N LEU A 20 -5.40 -6.12 0.27
CA LEU A 20 -4.45 -5.05 0.52
C LEU A 20 -3.60 -4.93 -0.74
N PHE A 21 -3.94 -3.97 -1.61
CA PHE A 21 -3.18 -3.72 -2.82
C PHE A 21 -1.89 -3.00 -2.45
N PRO A 22 -0.71 -3.56 -2.79
CA PRO A 22 0.54 -2.84 -2.69
C PRO A 22 0.47 -1.59 -3.59
N GLY A 23 0.57 -0.40 -2.97
CA GLY A 23 0.49 0.89 -3.67
C GLY A 23 -0.65 1.80 -3.23
N ASP A 24 -1.62 1.34 -2.43
CA ASP A 24 -2.63 2.22 -1.80
C ASP A 24 -2.02 2.92 -0.57
N LEU A 25 -1.25 3.96 -0.84
CA LEU A 25 -0.49 4.73 0.15
C LEU A 25 -1.37 5.71 0.93
N THR A 26 -2.56 6.01 0.41
CA THR A 26 -3.55 6.88 1.07
C THR A 26 -4.61 6.11 1.86
N SER A 27 -4.68 4.78 1.72
CA SER A 27 -5.66 3.90 2.35
C SER A 27 -7.10 4.25 1.99
N ASP A 28 -7.32 4.71 0.76
CA ASP A 28 -8.64 5.08 0.24
C ASP A 28 -9.27 3.99 -0.66
N GLY A 29 -8.58 2.86 -0.80
CA GLY A 29 -9.00 1.71 -1.59
C GLY A 29 -8.72 1.88 -3.09
N LYS A 30 -7.91 2.86 -3.50
CA LYS A 30 -7.53 3.08 -4.90
C LYS A 30 -6.02 3.22 -4.99
N ILE A 31 -5.52 3.03 -6.21
CA ILE A 31 -4.14 3.33 -6.54
C ILE A 31 -4.18 4.36 -7.66
N ASP A 32 -4.03 5.62 -7.30
CA ASP A 32 -4.16 6.73 -8.23
C ASP A 32 -3.10 7.83 -8.02
N LEU A 33 -3.37 9.02 -8.56
CA LEU A 33 -2.45 10.14 -8.50
C LEU A 33 -2.13 10.59 -7.06
N PHE A 34 -3.04 10.41 -6.11
CA PHE A 34 -2.80 10.77 -4.71
C PHE A 34 -1.80 9.83 -4.06
N ASP A 35 -1.84 8.53 -4.36
CA ASP A 35 -0.82 7.58 -3.93
C ASP A 35 0.52 7.86 -4.59
N PHE A 36 0.53 8.20 -5.89
CA PHE A 36 1.76 8.61 -6.56
C PHE A 36 2.37 9.86 -5.93
N ASN A 37 1.55 10.83 -5.50
CA ASN A 37 2.05 12.00 -4.77
C ASN A 37 2.72 11.60 -3.45
N LYS A 38 2.17 10.61 -2.73
CA LYS A 38 2.80 10.03 -1.54
C LYS A 38 4.10 9.30 -1.85
N PHE A 39 4.14 8.52 -2.92
CA PHE A 39 5.36 7.86 -3.39
C PHE A 39 6.48 8.88 -3.65
N VAL A 40 6.18 10.00 -4.34
CA VAL A 40 7.20 11.00 -4.67
C VAL A 40 7.63 11.87 -3.48
N GLU A 41 6.84 11.96 -2.39
CA GLU A 41 7.26 12.64 -1.15
C GLU A 41 8.54 12.00 -0.58
N ASP A 42 8.65 10.68 -0.64
CA ASP A 42 9.76 9.91 -0.06
C ASP A 42 10.85 9.52 -1.08
N PHE A 43 10.66 9.81 -2.37
CA PHE A 43 11.56 9.36 -3.44
C PHE A 43 13.01 9.83 -3.29
N GLY A 44 13.93 8.89 -3.52
CA GLY A 44 15.37 9.05 -3.45
C GLY A 44 15.83 9.30 -2.00
N PRO A 45 16.56 10.39 -1.74
CA PRO A 45 17.14 10.66 -0.42
C PRO A 45 16.15 11.22 0.61
N ARG A 46 14.87 11.38 0.24
CA ARG A 46 13.85 12.01 1.10
C ARG A 46 13.20 11.04 2.09
N MET A 47 13.38 9.75 1.87
CA MET A 47 12.86 8.69 2.73
C MET A 47 13.22 8.93 4.21
N PRO A 48 12.23 8.89 5.12
CA PRO A 48 12.46 9.03 6.55
C PRO A 48 13.35 7.92 7.12
N GLN A 49 14.12 8.22 8.17
CA GLN A 49 14.93 7.22 8.86
C GLN A 49 14.10 6.07 9.46
N SER A 50 12.83 6.34 9.80
CA SER A 50 11.85 5.36 10.28
C SER A 50 11.36 4.38 9.21
N GLY A 51 11.73 4.59 7.94
CA GLY A 51 11.15 3.86 6.81
C GLY A 51 10.09 4.67 6.07
N SER A 52 9.66 4.13 4.94
CA SER A 52 8.59 4.67 4.11
C SER A 52 7.69 3.52 3.68
N PRO A 53 6.35 3.70 3.66
CA PRO A 53 5.45 2.74 3.05
C PRO A 53 5.63 2.62 1.52
N ALA A 54 6.35 3.55 0.88
CA ALA A 54 6.69 3.51 -0.54
C ALA A 54 7.95 2.69 -0.88
N ASP A 55 8.67 2.17 0.13
CA ASP A 55 9.77 1.20 -0.02
C ASP A 55 9.18 -0.22 -0.15
N PHE A 56 8.75 -0.55 -1.37
CA PHE A 56 7.99 -1.77 -1.66
C PHE A 56 8.89 -3.00 -1.74
N ASP A 57 10.15 -2.84 -2.15
CA ASP A 57 11.12 -3.93 -2.18
C ASP A 57 11.89 -4.12 -0.85
N GLN A 58 11.65 -3.24 0.12
CA GLN A 58 12.18 -3.26 1.49
C GLN A 58 13.71 -3.11 1.54
N ASN A 59 14.29 -2.39 0.58
CA ASN A 59 15.74 -2.18 0.47
C ASN A 59 16.25 -0.94 1.24
N ARG A 60 15.37 -0.23 1.96
CA ARG A 60 15.63 1.03 2.67
C ARG A 60 15.88 2.23 1.75
N LYS A 61 15.28 2.22 0.56
CA LYS A 61 15.22 3.36 -0.37
C LYS A 61 13.84 3.37 -1.00
N VAL A 62 13.46 4.54 -1.51
CA VAL A 62 12.33 4.66 -2.42
C VAL A 62 12.90 5.11 -3.74
N ASP A 63 12.99 4.23 -4.73
CA ASP A 63 13.61 4.54 -6.01
C ASP A 63 12.87 3.94 -7.22
N LEU A 64 13.56 3.82 -8.35
CA LEU A 64 12.96 3.32 -9.58
C LEU A 64 12.52 1.86 -9.48
N PHE A 65 13.14 1.06 -8.62
CA PHE A 65 12.73 -0.33 -8.41
C PHE A 65 11.37 -0.39 -7.71
N ASP A 66 11.12 0.47 -6.72
CA ASP A 66 9.81 0.60 -6.09
C ASP A 66 8.75 1.12 -7.07
N TYR A 67 9.11 2.10 -7.91
CA TYR A 67 8.22 2.59 -8.97
C TYR A 67 7.77 1.47 -9.92
N ASN A 68 8.68 0.54 -10.26
CA ASN A 68 8.35 -0.60 -11.11
C ASN A 68 7.41 -1.61 -10.42
N LEU A 69 7.36 -1.63 -9.09
CA LEU A 69 6.37 -2.40 -8.31
C LEU A 69 5.04 -1.64 -8.16
N PHE A 70 5.06 -0.31 -8.16
CA PHE A 70 3.88 0.55 -8.07
C PHE A 70 3.05 0.58 -9.35
N VAL A 71 3.67 0.86 -10.50
CA VAL A 71 2.98 1.11 -11.78
C VAL A 71 2.04 -0.01 -12.23
N PRO A 72 2.36 -1.31 -12.09
CA PRO A 72 1.45 -2.39 -12.49
C PRO A 72 0.11 -2.39 -11.73
N ASN A 73 0.05 -1.68 -10.61
CA ASN A 73 -1.15 -1.54 -9.79
C ASN A 73 -1.88 -0.22 -10.02
N PHE A 74 -1.32 0.71 -10.80
CA PHE A 74 -1.93 2.02 -11.03
C PHE A 74 -3.29 1.90 -11.73
N GLY A 75 -4.29 2.60 -11.20
CA GLY A 75 -5.68 2.55 -11.65
C GLY A 75 -6.50 1.39 -11.09
N LYS A 76 -5.93 0.53 -10.24
CA LYS A 76 -6.70 -0.49 -9.51
C LYS A 76 -7.52 0.13 -8.38
N VAL A 77 -8.63 -0.53 -8.06
CA VAL A 77 -9.53 -0.19 -6.96
C VAL A 77 -9.78 -1.48 -6.19
N GLY A 78 -9.71 -1.43 -4.86
CA GLY A 78 -10.01 -2.57 -4.00
C GLY A 78 -11.51 -2.80 -3.85
N GLU A 79 -11.91 -4.07 -3.95
CA GLU A 79 -13.29 -4.57 -3.74
C GLU A 79 -13.54 -5.00 -2.29
#